data_AF-A0A2D6K135-F1
#
_entry.id   AF-A0A2D6K135-F1
#
_cell.length_a   1.000
_cell.length_b   1.000
_cell.length_c   1.000
_cell.angle_alpha   90.00
_cell.angle_beta   90.00
_cell.angle_gamma   90.00
#
_symmetry.space_group_name_H-M   'P 1'
#
loop_
_entity.id
_entity.type
_entity.pdbx_description
1 polymer ?
#
loop_
_entity_poly.entity_id
_entity_poly.type
_entity_poly.pdbx_seq_one_letter_code
_entity_poly.pdbx_strand_id
1 'polypeptide(L)'
;MARFYGKSLFDDVLSKKNWEQGVLRVCIEACDCSEDPFGYRAVFFTGDDASSKEGGVANRFIVGASFLLQRKKNLMRSGYEAPMTEKAIALLEGKIGSLAMA
;
A
#
# COMPACT_ATOMS: atom_id res chain seq x y z
N MET A 1 50.66 2.48 -8.75
CA MET A 1 49.50 3.22 -8.23
C MET A 1 48.24 2.52 -8.73
N ALA A 2 47.71 1.56 -7.97
CA ALA A 2 46.50 0.84 -8.37
C ALA A 2 45.27 1.67 -7.98
N ARG A 3 44.51 2.16 -8.96
CA ARG A 3 43.21 2.81 -8.74
C ARG A 3 42.16 1.70 -8.67
N PHE A 4 41.73 1.37 -7.46
CA PHE A 4 40.56 0.53 -7.24
C PHE A 4 39.31 1.39 -7.48
N TYR A 5 38.68 1.23 -8.65
CA TYR A 5 37.29 1.66 -8.84
C TYR A 5 36.40 0.61 -8.16
N GLY A 6 36.29 0.71 -6.83
CA GLY A 6 35.28 -0.03 -6.08
C GLY A 6 33.91 0.58 -6.38
N LYS A 7 33.27 0.14 -7.47
CA LYS A 7 31.80 0.13 -7.48
C LYS A 7 31.40 -0.76 -6.31
N SER A 8 30.89 -0.14 -5.26
CA SER A 8 30.26 -0.78 -4.11
C SER A 8 29.33 -1.89 -4.62
N LEU A 9 29.75 -3.15 -4.49
CA LEU A 9 28.90 -4.32 -4.72
C LEU A 9 27.72 -4.40 -3.73
N PHE A 10 27.64 -3.44 -2.80
CA PHE A 10 26.58 -3.33 -1.81
C PHE A 10 25.46 -2.38 -2.21
N ASP A 11 25.63 -1.55 -3.26
CA ASP A 11 24.57 -0.65 -3.71
C ASP A 11 23.44 -1.38 -4.48
N ASP A 12 23.75 -2.53 -5.11
CA ASP A 12 22.75 -3.32 -5.86
C ASP A 12 21.90 -4.26 -4.97
N VAL A 13 22.18 -4.38 -3.67
CA VAL A 13 21.49 -5.33 -2.77
C VAL A 13 20.31 -4.70 -2.02
N LEU A 14 20.14 -3.37 -2.08
CA LEU A 14 19.01 -2.67 -1.46
C LEU A 14 17.89 -2.35 -2.46
N SER A 15 17.55 -3.31 -3.33
CA SER A 15 16.22 -3.31 -3.94
C SER A 15 15.20 -3.35 -2.81
N LYS A 16 14.56 -2.22 -2.51
CA LYS A 16 13.60 -2.10 -1.41
C LYS A 16 12.56 -3.19 -1.62
N LYS A 17 12.45 -4.10 -0.67
CA LYS A 17 11.49 -5.21 -0.79
C LYS A 17 10.08 -4.61 -0.83
N ASN A 18 9.31 -4.96 -1.85
CA ASN A 18 7.91 -4.57 -1.93
C ASN A 18 7.13 -5.38 -0.88
N TRP A 19 6.67 -4.71 0.19
CA TRP A 19 5.87 -5.34 1.23
C TRP A 19 4.50 -5.84 0.73
N GLU A 20 4.06 -5.30 -0.40
CA GLU A 20 2.73 -5.52 -0.96
C GLU A 20 2.76 -6.37 -2.23
N GLN A 21 3.78 -7.23 -2.39
CA GLN A 21 3.97 -8.10 -3.55
C GLN A 21 2.79 -9.06 -3.82
N GLY A 22 1.96 -9.36 -2.81
CA GLY A 22 0.73 -10.16 -2.93
C GLY A 22 -0.57 -9.37 -3.08
N VAL A 23 -0.52 -8.02 -3.08
CA VAL A 23 -1.71 -7.17 -3.23
C VAL A 23 -1.95 -6.91 -4.72
N LEU A 24 -3.08 -7.38 -5.23
CA LEU A 24 -3.46 -7.24 -6.64
C LEU A 24 -4.10 -5.88 -6.93
N ARG A 25 -4.98 -5.41 -6.03
CA ARG A 25 -5.71 -4.15 -6.20
C ARG A 25 -6.04 -3.52 -4.86
N VAL A 26 -6.24 -2.20 -4.89
CA VAL A 26 -6.74 -1.43 -3.76
C VAL A 26 -7.88 -0.52 -4.23
N CYS A 27 -8.91 -0.37 -3.41
CA CYS A 27 -9.97 0.62 -3.61
C CYS A 27 -10.24 1.39 -2.32
N ILE A 28 -10.92 2.54 -2.46
CA ILE A 28 -11.38 3.36 -1.34
C ILE A 28 -12.90 3.26 -1.26
N GLU A 29 -13.39 2.79 -0.13
CA GLU A 29 -14.81 2.70 0.20
C GLU A 29 -15.17 3.77 1.23
N ALA A 30 -16.39 4.30 1.15
CA ALA A 30 -16.95 5.09 2.23
C ALA A 30 -17.25 4.18 3.42
N CYS A 31 -17.05 4.68 4.62
CA CYS A 31 -17.38 4.02 5.87
C CYS A 31 -17.99 5.02 6.84
N ASP A 32 -18.65 4.51 7.88
CA ASP A 32 -19.20 5.38 8.91
C ASP A 32 -18.07 6.13 9.62
N CYS A 33 -18.33 7.38 10.04
CA CYS A 33 -17.34 8.17 10.77
C CYS A 33 -16.98 7.57 12.14
N SER A 34 -17.74 6.58 12.61
CA SER A 34 -17.41 5.75 13.77
C SER A 34 -16.29 4.75 13.50
N GLU A 35 -16.09 4.33 12.24
CA GLU A 35 -15.03 3.40 11.82
C GLU A 35 -13.72 4.13 11.47
N ASP A 36 -13.81 5.27 10.77
CA ASP A 36 -12.66 6.12 10.45
C ASP A 36 -13.08 7.60 10.42
N PRO A 37 -12.29 8.52 11.00
CA PRO A 37 -12.66 9.94 11.07
C PRO A 37 -12.75 10.63 9.71
N PHE A 38 -12.14 10.07 8.66
CA PHE A 38 -12.30 10.59 7.29
C PHE A 38 -13.54 10.05 6.58
N GLY A 39 -14.27 9.10 7.18
CA GLY A 39 -15.40 8.42 6.54
C GLY A 39 -14.99 7.56 5.35
N TYR A 40 -13.71 7.15 5.29
CA TYR A 40 -13.17 6.31 4.23
C TYR A 40 -12.28 5.20 4.78
N ARG A 41 -12.25 4.08 4.07
CA ARG A 41 -11.33 2.97 4.30
C ARG A 41 -10.75 2.45 2.99
N ALA A 42 -9.51 2.00 3.03
CA ALA A 42 -8.85 1.33 1.93
C ALA A 42 -9.03 -0.18 2.05
N VAL A 43 -9.52 -0.80 0.98
CA VAL A 43 -9.68 -2.25 0.87
C VAL A 43 -8.63 -2.79 -0.08
N PHE A 44 -7.73 -3.60 0.45
CA PHE A 44 -6.64 -4.25 -0.28
C PHE A 44 -7.04 -5.68 -0.59
N PHE A 45 -6.99 -6.07 -1.86
CA PHE A 45 -7.30 -7.42 -2.30
C PHE A 45 -6.00 -8.15 -2.57
N THR A 46 -5.78 -9.25 -1.86
CA THR A 46 -4.63 -10.13 -2.05
C THR A 46 -5.03 -11.33 -2.90
N GLY A 47 -4.13 -11.74 -3.79
CA GLY A 47 -4.26 -13.00 -4.50
C GLY A 47 -3.42 -14.05 -3.78
N ASP A 48 -4.07 -15.06 -3.21
CA ASP A 48 -3.39 -16.34 -3.06
C ASP A 48 -3.88 -17.24 -4.20
N ASP A 49 -2.92 -17.64 -5.03
CA ASP A 49 -3.03 -18.77 -5.94
C ASP A 49 -3.49 -20.03 -5.16
N ALA A 50 -4.42 -20.78 -5.75
CA ALA A 50 -4.83 -22.16 -5.42
C ALA A 50 -6.06 -22.44 -4.52
N SER A 51 -6.76 -21.47 -3.91
CA SER A 51 -8.01 -21.75 -3.14
C SER A 51 -9.31 -21.26 -3.78
N SER A 52 -9.28 -20.73 -5.01
CA SER A 52 -10.48 -20.42 -5.78
C SER A 52 -11.12 -21.64 -6.46
N LYS A 53 -11.16 -22.78 -5.78
CA LYS A 53 -12.09 -23.87 -6.12
C LYS A 53 -13.30 -23.74 -5.20
N GLU A 54 -14.40 -23.27 -5.79
CA GLU A 54 -15.76 -23.31 -5.24
C GLU A 54 -15.96 -22.49 -3.95
N GLY A 55 -16.27 -21.20 -4.09
CA GLY A 55 -16.86 -20.38 -3.02
C GLY A 55 -15.91 -19.51 -2.19
N GLY A 56 -14.63 -19.40 -2.58
CA GLY A 56 -13.60 -18.69 -1.80
C GLY A 56 -13.83 -17.18 -1.67
N VAL A 57 -14.03 -16.71 -0.43
CA VAL A 57 -14.00 -15.30 -0.03
C VAL A 57 -12.69 -14.69 -0.53
N ALA A 58 -12.77 -13.63 -1.34
CA ALA A 58 -11.57 -12.92 -1.78
C ALA A 58 -10.76 -12.49 -0.56
N ASN A 59 -9.51 -12.97 -0.44
CA ASN A 59 -8.61 -12.56 0.63
C ASN A 59 -8.42 -11.04 0.52
N ARG A 60 -8.98 -10.31 1.48
CA ARG A 60 -8.91 -8.86 1.53
C ARG A 60 -8.64 -8.40 2.95
N PHE A 61 -7.89 -7.32 3.09
CA PHE A 61 -7.71 -6.64 4.36
C PHE A 61 -8.07 -5.17 4.21
N ILE A 62 -8.47 -4.55 5.32
CA ILE A 62 -8.99 -3.19 5.36
C ILE A 62 -8.08 -2.34 6.23
N VAL A 63 -7.81 -1.11 5.81
CA VAL A 63 -7.09 -0.11 6.59
C VAL A 63 -7.91 1.18 6.57
N GLY A 64 -8.19 1.76 7.74
CA GLY A 64 -8.82 3.08 7.82
C GLY A 64 -7.99 4.13 7.10
N ALA A 65 -8.64 5.05 6.38
CA ALA A 65 -7.97 6.09 5.61
C ALA A 65 -7.01 6.91 6.48
N SER A 66 -7.37 7.17 7.75
CA SER A 66 -6.55 7.89 8.71
C SER A 66 -5.20 7.24 9.01
N PHE A 67 -5.09 5.93 8.84
CA PHE A 67 -3.88 5.16 9.13
C PHE A 67 -2.97 4.94 7.91
N LEU A 68 -3.41 5.28 6.70
CA LEU A 68 -2.64 5.03 5.47
C LEU A 68 -1.29 5.75 5.47
N LEU A 69 -1.25 7.02 5.90
CA LEU A 69 -0.02 7.80 5.95
C LEU A 69 0.96 7.24 6.99
N GLN A 70 0.44 6.82 8.15
CA GLN A 70 1.25 6.19 9.20
C GLN A 70 1.81 4.85 8.74
N ARG A 71 0.98 4.04 8.06
CA ARG A 71 1.39 2.76 7.46
C ARG A 71 2.53 2.96 6.45
N LYS A 72 2.41 3.93 5.53
CA LYS A 72 3.47 4.30 4.58
C LYS A 72 4.77 4.64 5.30
N LYS A 73 4.71 5.54 6.29
CA LYS A 73 5.89 5.95 7.08
C LYS A 73 6.56 4.77 7.79
N ASN A 74 5.78 3.87 8.39
CA ASN A 74 6.29 2.69 9.07
C ASN A 74 6.99 1.73 8.10
N LEU A 75 6.38 1.46 6.95
CA LEU A 75 6.96 0.57 5.94
C LEU A 75 8.25 1.15 5.34
N MET A 76 8.26 2.44 5.02
CA MET A 76 9.45 3.13 4.53
C MET A 76 10.58 3.11 5.56
N ARG A 77 10.28 3.35 6.85
CA ARG A 77 11.28 3.29 7.93
C ARG A 77 11.90 1.91 8.07
N SER A 78 11.12 0.86 7.79
CA SER A 78 11.57 -0.53 7.81
C SER A 78 12.27 -0.96 6.51
N GLY A 79 12.49 -0.05 5.55
CA GLY A 79 13.17 -0.34 4.29
C GLY A 79 12.30 -1.01 3.23
N TYR A 80 10.97 -1.02 3.42
CA TYR A 80 10.03 -1.59 2.47
C TYR A 80 9.36 -0.54 1.61
N GLU A 81 9.05 -0.91 0.37
CA GLU A 81 8.14 -0.16 -0.49
C GLU A 81 6.69 -0.62 -0.28
N ALA A 82 5.77 0.33 -0.44
CA ALA A 82 4.33 0.12 -0.23
C ALA A 82 3.52 0.78 -1.36
N PRO A 83 3.69 0.33 -2.62
CA PRO A 83 3.11 1.00 -3.79
C PRO A 83 1.57 1.00 -3.79
N MET A 84 0.92 0.00 -3.19
CA MET A 84 -0.54 -0.05 -3.09
C MET A 84 -1.04 0.86 -1.98
N THR A 85 -0.30 0.99 -0.89
CA THR A 85 -0.58 2.03 0.13
C THR A 85 -0.43 3.43 -0.48
N GLU A 86 0.59 3.67 -1.32
CA GLU A 86 0.73 4.95 -2.05
C GLU A 86 -0.43 5.21 -3.01
N LYS A 87 -0.83 4.19 -3.77
CA LYS A 87 -2.00 4.26 -4.65
C LYS A 87 -3.28 4.55 -3.87
N ALA A 88 -3.46 3.96 -2.69
CA ALA A 88 -4.61 4.21 -1.83
C ALA A 88 -4.67 5.67 -1.37
N ILE A 89 -3.54 6.24 -0.98
CA ILE A 89 -3.44 7.65 -0.58
C ILE A 89 -3.82 8.56 -1.76
N ALA A 90 -3.27 8.32 -2.96
CA ALA A 90 -3.61 9.11 -4.14
C ALA A 90 -5.11 9.04 -4.51
N LEU A 91 -5.71 7.85 -4.39
CA LEU A 91 -7.16 7.67 -4.61
C LEU A 91 -8.01 8.40 -3.57
N LEU A 92 -7.57 8.42 -2.32
CA LEU A 92 -8.23 9.14 -1.23
C LEU A 92 -8.15 10.65 -1.46
N GLU A 93 -6.97 11.18 -1.77
CA GLU A 93 -6.76 12.60 -2.07
C GLU A 93 -7.61 13.06 -3.25
N GLY A 94 -7.73 12.25 -4.31
CA GLY A 94 -8.62 12.53 -5.44
C GLY A 94 -10.10 12.58 -5.04
N LYS A 95 -10.56 11.68 -4.16
CA LYS A 95 -11.95 11.68 -3.66
C LYS A 95 -12.24 12.89 -2.78
N ILE A 96 -11.36 13.19 -1.82
CA ILE A 96 -11.52 14.35 -0.92
C ILE A 96 -11.46 15.65 -1.71
N GLY A 97 -10.51 15.77 -2.65
CA GLY A 97 -10.39 16.94 -3.52
C GLY A 97 -11.62 17.17 -4.40
N SER A 98 -12.22 16.09 -4.92
CA SER A 98 -13.48 16.17 -5.68
C SER A 98 -14.67 16.60 -4.82
N LEU A 99 -14.71 16.23 -3.54
CA LEU A 99 -15.77 16.64 -2.61
C LEU A 99 -15.63 18.09 -2.14
N ALA A 100 -14.41 18.60 -2.08
CA ALA A 100 -14.16 20.01 -1.72
C ALA A 100 -14.51 20.99 -2.85
N MET A 101 -14.67 20.50 -4.08
CA MET A 101 -15.00 21.32 -5.27
C MET A 101 -16.47 21.18 -5.73
N ALA A 102 -17.24 20.27 -5.11
CA ALA A 102 -18.67 20.07 -5.39
C ALA A 102 -19.53 20.79 -4.36
#